data_AF-A0A3B9CR26-F1
#
_entry.id   AF-A0A3B9CR26-F1
#
_cell.length_a   1.000
_cell.length_b   1.000
_cell.length_c   1.000
_cell.angle_alpha   90.00
_cell.angle_beta   90.00
_cell.angle_gamma   90.00
#
_symmetry.space_group_name_H-M   'P 1'
#
loop_
_entity.id
_entity.type
_entity.pdbx_description
1 polymer ?
#
loop_
_entity_poly.entity_id
_entity_poly.type
_entity_poly.pdbx_seq_one_letter_code
_entity_poly.pdbx_strand_id
1 'polypeptide(L)'
;EEDVTDEDGKVVSRIVHQFGHLQVPAMDIHEDQSFEIQWVDNLGLSGKDGFRLRVKAVEDSRPNVSLQMNSTEQVVLASDVVSFNLNANDDFGLKEVGLKWRGVADPLANPSPENGEKLGAAGGPDVPVVSQEITFSAESEGMRPQLVEVRAYAVDYMTNRERSYSQPILLHVMSPEEHAIWITEKLRRWASLADDVYEEEVRLHDANRELRRMAPGELNTAKIRRRIEQQSTAERANGQRLGAVTDVGEQLLQQAMRNEQMMVGHLETWADSLEALKKIADNRMPNVAELLAAAAKAPGKPGKPGEGQADSKGTEMAGNNRSDKTGKGGGESRPSDDKSPNPPSLVDVESGFNKDEEGEESSDDEESQGGKGRLSLPTTVLNGGPKGEKGPPQSPQEGVNEAVQNQEDLLAEFQKVREDLQKIMDDLENSTFVKRLKAASRRQMEIADDLNRTLFDGFGISNKVLEDRQANKADRIAEREDAQSKSVWLIQSDMEAYYDRRKQPKFLKIIEQMEDTKVTTSLTGVGDRVRQNLSGESISRAEFWSDTLDRWAEELVEPSPGGS
;
A
#
# COMPACT_ATOMS: atom_id res chain seq x y z
N GLU A 1 63.35 -25.30 -23.70
CA GLU A 1 64.79 -25.58 -23.45
C GLU A 1 65.49 -25.45 -24.79
N GLU A 2 66.72 -24.95 -24.82
CA GLU A 2 67.54 -24.92 -26.04
C GLU A 2 68.79 -25.79 -25.84
N ASP A 3 69.11 -26.65 -26.81
CA ASP A 3 70.32 -27.47 -26.81
C ASP A 3 71.38 -26.81 -27.71
N VAL A 4 72.54 -26.49 -27.13
CA VAL A 4 73.69 -25.95 -27.86
C VAL A 4 74.62 -27.11 -28.23
N THR A 5 74.87 -27.30 -29.53
CA THR A 5 75.67 -28.42 -30.07
C THR A 5 77.04 -27.98 -30.59
N ASP A 6 78.02 -28.86 -30.48
CA ASP A 6 79.34 -28.77 -31.12
C ASP A 6 79.26 -29.01 -32.65
N GLU A 7 80.36 -28.80 -33.38
CA GLU A 7 80.45 -29.10 -34.82
C GLU A 7 80.24 -30.61 -35.12
N ASP A 8 80.59 -31.48 -34.17
CA ASP A 8 80.30 -32.93 -34.18
C ASP A 8 78.83 -33.28 -33.84
N GLY A 9 77.94 -32.29 -33.68
CA GLY A 9 76.50 -32.47 -33.43
C GLY A 9 76.14 -32.98 -32.02
N LYS A 10 77.11 -33.07 -31.10
CA LYS A 10 76.85 -33.40 -29.69
C LYS A 10 76.36 -32.17 -28.92
N VAL A 11 75.30 -32.34 -28.14
CA VAL A 11 74.84 -31.33 -27.18
C VAL A 11 75.92 -31.12 -26.11
N VAL A 12 76.42 -29.90 -25.99
CA VAL A 12 77.47 -29.49 -25.03
C VAL A 12 76.84 -28.85 -23.80
N SER A 13 75.72 -28.14 -23.98
CA SER A 13 74.91 -27.59 -22.89
C SER A 13 73.43 -27.50 -23.26
N ARG A 14 72.56 -27.67 -22.26
CA ARG A 14 71.11 -27.49 -22.37
C ARG A 14 70.68 -26.31 -21.51
N ILE A 15 70.08 -25.31 -22.13
CA ILE A 15 69.51 -24.13 -21.46
C ILE A 15 68.09 -24.47 -21.01
N VAL A 16 67.94 -24.77 -19.73
CA VAL A 16 66.65 -25.03 -19.09
C VAL A 16 66.08 -23.73 -18.52
N HIS A 17 64.99 -23.24 -19.09
CA HIS A 17 64.26 -22.08 -18.54
C HIS A 17 63.37 -22.49 -17.37
N GLN A 18 63.97 -22.72 -16.20
CA GLN A 18 63.23 -22.80 -14.94
C GLN A 18 62.83 -21.38 -14.49
N PHE A 19 61.55 -21.08 -14.59
CA PHE A 19 60.97 -19.89 -13.95
C PHE A 19 60.89 -20.14 -12.43
N GLY A 20 61.76 -19.50 -11.66
CA GLY A 20 61.78 -19.61 -10.21
C GLY A 20 60.54 -18.98 -9.57
N HIS A 21 59.84 -19.73 -8.72
CA HIS A 21 58.73 -19.22 -7.93
C HIS A 21 59.26 -18.70 -6.59
N LEU A 22 59.15 -17.39 -6.36
CA LEU A 22 59.57 -16.73 -5.12
C LEU A 22 58.36 -16.56 -4.19
N GLN A 23 58.34 -17.28 -3.08
CA GLN A 23 57.34 -17.11 -2.01
C GLN A 23 57.98 -16.39 -0.82
N VAL A 24 57.40 -15.26 -0.41
CA VAL A 24 57.82 -14.49 0.77
C VAL A 24 57.01 -14.98 1.99
N PRO A 25 57.58 -15.04 3.21
CA PRO A 25 56.81 -15.33 4.42
C PRO A 25 55.69 -14.31 4.66
N ALA A 26 54.62 -14.74 5.34
CA ALA A 26 53.59 -13.82 5.83
C ALA A 26 54.20 -12.80 6.81
N MET A 27 53.76 -11.55 6.73
CA MET A 27 54.31 -10.43 7.48
C MET A 27 53.21 -9.42 7.80
N ASP A 28 53.09 -9.03 9.06
CA ASP A 28 52.13 -8.02 9.52
C ASP A 28 52.64 -6.61 9.16
N ILE A 29 51.79 -5.81 8.50
CA ILE A 29 52.15 -4.47 8.01
C ILE A 29 51.20 -3.44 8.61
N HIS A 30 51.69 -2.64 9.55
CA HIS A 30 50.92 -1.62 10.27
C HIS A 30 51.19 -0.18 9.81
N GLU A 31 52.24 0.04 8.99
CA GLU A 31 52.67 1.35 8.49
C GLU A 31 53.17 1.21 7.04
N ASP A 32 53.31 2.32 6.30
CA ASP A 32 53.87 2.34 4.94
C ASP A 32 55.32 1.84 4.93
N GLN A 33 55.56 0.68 4.32
CA GLN A 33 56.87 0.01 4.33
C GLN A 33 57.43 -0.18 2.92
N SER A 34 58.75 0.02 2.80
CA SER A 34 59.49 -0.11 1.54
C SER A 34 60.53 -1.23 1.67
N PHE A 35 60.29 -2.34 1.00
CA PHE A 35 61.17 -3.50 0.96
C PHE A 35 62.03 -3.45 -0.31
N GLU A 36 63.32 -3.78 -0.20
CA GLU A 36 64.17 -4.02 -1.36
C GLU A 36 64.47 -5.53 -1.47
N ILE A 37 63.87 -6.18 -2.47
CA ILE A 37 64.06 -7.60 -2.74
C ILE A 37 65.28 -7.74 -3.64
N GLN A 38 66.35 -8.29 -3.09
CA GLN A 38 67.54 -8.72 -3.84
C GLN A 38 67.58 -10.25 -3.90
N TRP A 39 67.97 -10.80 -5.05
CA TRP A 39 68.21 -12.22 -5.21
C TRP A 39 69.70 -12.47 -5.41
N VAL A 40 70.15 -13.65 -4.95
CA VAL A 40 71.48 -14.20 -5.21
C VAL A 40 71.28 -15.66 -5.63
N ASP A 41 71.91 -16.09 -6.72
CA ASP A 41 71.83 -17.48 -7.17
C ASP A 41 72.88 -18.38 -6.51
N ASN A 42 72.82 -19.68 -6.81
CA ASN A 42 73.75 -20.69 -6.30
C ASN A 42 75.20 -20.52 -6.81
N LEU A 43 75.46 -19.58 -7.72
CA LEU A 43 76.78 -19.24 -8.25
C LEU A 43 77.29 -17.89 -7.72
N GLY A 44 76.51 -17.19 -6.89
CA GLY A 44 76.85 -15.89 -6.32
C GLY A 44 76.54 -14.70 -7.24
N LEU A 45 75.84 -14.90 -8.35
CA LEU A 45 75.34 -13.81 -9.18
C LEU A 45 74.16 -13.13 -8.49
N SER A 46 74.08 -11.80 -8.58
CA SER A 46 73.02 -11.00 -7.96
C SER A 46 72.48 -9.96 -8.92
N GLY A 47 71.23 -9.54 -8.69
CA GLY A 47 70.61 -8.44 -9.42
C GLY A 47 71.35 -7.12 -9.19
N LYS A 48 71.71 -6.41 -10.25
CA LYS A 48 72.47 -5.15 -10.19
C LYS A 48 71.76 -4.05 -9.38
N ASP A 49 70.44 -4.01 -9.47
CA ASP A 49 69.56 -3.06 -8.78
C ASP A 49 68.46 -3.89 -8.08
N GLY A 50 68.21 -3.65 -6.80
CA GLY A 50 67.21 -4.39 -6.03
C GLY A 50 65.77 -3.99 -6.37
N PHE A 51 64.85 -4.95 -6.36
CA PHE A 51 63.44 -4.69 -6.67
C PHE A 51 62.75 -4.03 -5.47
N ARG A 52 62.40 -2.74 -5.60
CA ARG A 52 61.76 -1.96 -4.53
C ARG A 52 60.25 -2.14 -4.53
N LEU A 53 59.77 -3.03 -3.66
CA LEU A 53 58.35 -3.17 -3.33
C LEU A 53 57.98 -2.11 -2.28
N ARG A 54 57.03 -1.23 -2.61
CA ARG A 54 56.39 -0.35 -1.62
C ARG A 54 55.02 -0.91 -1.28
N VAL A 55 54.81 -1.28 -0.03
CA VAL A 55 53.49 -1.64 0.50
C VAL A 55 52.96 -0.44 1.27
N LYS A 56 51.75 -0.02 0.94
CA LYS A 56 51.05 1.03 1.65
C LYS A 56 50.14 0.40 2.71
N ALA A 57 50.21 0.87 3.95
CA ALA A 57 49.23 0.50 4.95
C ALA A 57 47.91 1.27 4.71
N VAL A 58 46.79 0.56 4.88
CA VAL A 58 45.44 1.13 4.85
C VAL A 58 44.74 0.58 6.09
N GLU A 59 44.05 1.46 6.82
CA GLU A 59 43.25 1.07 7.97
C GLU A 59 41.99 0.35 7.49
N ASP A 60 41.77 -0.85 7.99
CA ASP A 60 40.65 -1.75 7.69
C ASP A 60 39.31 -1.08 8.05
N SER A 61 38.40 -0.96 7.06
CA SER A 61 37.08 -0.34 7.22
C SER A 61 36.05 -1.36 7.69
N ARG A 62 34.98 -0.94 8.38
CA ARG A 62 33.90 -1.88 8.72
C ARG A 62 33.11 -2.28 7.46
N PRO A 63 32.71 -3.57 7.31
CA PRO A 63 31.79 -3.99 6.27
C PRO A 63 30.53 -3.13 6.26
N ASN A 64 30.18 -2.60 5.11
CA ASN A 64 28.90 -1.94 4.90
C ASN A 64 27.87 -2.97 4.45
N VAL A 65 26.65 -2.91 5.00
CA VAL A 65 25.63 -3.94 4.80
C VAL A 65 24.27 -3.28 4.57
N SER A 66 23.66 -3.59 3.43
CA SER A 66 22.31 -3.16 3.09
C SER A 66 21.42 -4.38 2.82
N LEU A 67 20.17 -4.25 3.23
CA LEU A 67 19.11 -5.24 3.03
C LEU A 67 17.93 -4.53 2.38
N GLN A 68 17.41 -5.09 1.29
CA GLN A 68 16.21 -4.61 0.61
C GLN A 68 15.23 -5.78 0.51
N MET A 69 13.95 -5.53 0.80
CA MET A 69 12.89 -6.53 0.63
C MET A 69 12.34 -6.43 -0.79
N ASN A 70 12.08 -7.57 -1.43
CA ASN A 70 11.62 -7.61 -2.82
C ASN A 70 10.10 -7.36 -2.92
N SER A 71 9.36 -7.55 -1.81
CA SER A 71 7.98 -7.07 -1.62
C SER A 71 7.96 -5.74 -0.84
N THR A 72 6.90 -4.96 -0.99
CA THR A 72 6.58 -3.79 -0.14
C THR A 72 5.81 -4.16 1.13
N GLU A 73 5.37 -5.41 1.25
CA GLU A 73 4.39 -5.87 2.24
C GLU A 73 5.05 -6.27 3.56
N GLN A 74 4.70 -5.56 4.64
CA GLN A 74 5.25 -5.81 5.98
C GLN A 74 4.43 -6.82 6.80
N VAL A 75 3.25 -7.22 6.32
CA VAL A 75 2.41 -8.27 6.92
C VAL A 75 2.49 -9.50 6.02
N VAL A 76 2.81 -10.64 6.61
CA VAL A 76 3.04 -11.91 5.89
C VAL A 76 2.48 -13.08 6.70
N LEU A 77 2.02 -14.13 6.03
CA LEU A 77 1.68 -15.40 6.67
C LEU A 77 2.95 -16.15 7.10
N ALA A 78 2.85 -17.03 8.09
CA ALA A 78 3.98 -17.86 8.49
C ALA A 78 4.54 -18.75 7.35
N SER A 79 3.67 -19.16 6.43
CA SER A 79 3.98 -19.97 5.24
C SER A 79 4.48 -19.16 4.03
N ASP A 80 4.38 -17.82 4.05
CA ASP A 80 4.89 -16.99 2.96
C ASP A 80 6.42 -17.07 2.86
N VAL A 81 6.94 -17.02 1.63
CA VAL A 81 8.38 -16.93 1.35
C VAL A 81 8.71 -15.49 0.95
N VAL A 82 9.39 -14.77 1.83
CA VAL A 82 9.81 -13.38 1.63
C VAL A 82 11.24 -13.37 1.10
N SER A 83 11.43 -12.86 -0.12
CA SER A 83 12.75 -12.62 -0.71
C SER A 83 13.35 -11.28 -0.30
N PHE A 84 14.65 -11.27 -0.05
CA PHE A 84 15.45 -10.07 0.19
C PHE A 84 16.72 -10.06 -0.65
N ASN A 85 17.06 -8.89 -1.19
CA ASN A 85 18.38 -8.64 -1.76
C ASN A 85 19.32 -8.14 -0.65
N LEU A 86 20.31 -8.97 -0.30
CA LEU A 86 21.40 -8.64 0.62
C LEU A 86 22.59 -8.16 -0.21
N ASN A 87 23.04 -6.93 0.03
CA ASN A 87 24.27 -6.40 -0.55
C ASN A 87 25.22 -5.97 0.56
N ALA A 88 26.38 -6.62 0.64
CA ALA A 88 27.46 -6.29 1.56
C ALA A 88 28.74 -5.95 0.77
N ASN A 89 29.51 -5.00 1.26
CA ASN A 89 30.80 -4.62 0.69
C ASN A 89 31.84 -4.30 1.77
N ASP A 90 33.10 -4.59 1.48
CA ASP A 90 34.24 -4.52 2.40
C ASP A 90 35.55 -4.25 1.64
N ASP A 91 36.60 -3.78 2.32
CA ASP A 91 37.91 -3.49 1.70
C ASP A 91 38.97 -4.61 1.89
N PHE A 92 38.81 -5.52 2.86
CA PHE A 92 39.71 -6.66 3.10
C PHE A 92 39.05 -8.05 2.94
N GLY A 93 37.77 -8.09 2.58
CA GLY A 93 37.07 -9.28 2.11
C GLY A 93 36.04 -9.80 3.11
N LEU A 94 34.90 -10.26 2.58
CA LEU A 94 33.79 -10.76 3.38
C LEU A 94 33.99 -12.24 3.70
N LYS A 95 33.86 -12.62 4.97
CA LYS A 95 33.97 -14.00 5.44
C LYS A 95 32.63 -14.72 5.43
N GLU A 96 31.59 -14.12 6.01
CA GLU A 96 30.22 -14.66 6.03
C GLU A 96 29.19 -13.52 5.98
N VAL A 97 28.10 -13.72 5.25
CA VAL A 97 26.95 -12.82 5.21
C VAL A 97 25.65 -13.62 5.35
N GLY A 98 24.64 -13.01 5.97
CA GLY A 98 23.36 -13.69 6.19
C GLY A 98 22.28 -12.80 6.79
N LEU A 99 21.14 -13.40 7.12
CA LEU A 99 20.06 -12.75 7.85
C LEU A 99 20.13 -13.12 9.33
N LYS A 100 19.83 -12.16 10.20
CA LYS A 100 19.57 -12.35 11.62
C LYS A 100 18.26 -11.69 11.97
N TRP A 101 17.44 -12.38 12.76
CA TRP A 101 16.14 -11.89 13.16
C TRP A 101 15.90 -11.97 14.66
N ARG A 102 15.09 -11.02 15.14
CA ARG A 102 14.80 -10.80 16.56
C ARG A 102 13.32 -10.54 16.74
N GLY A 103 12.63 -11.44 17.44
CA GLY A 103 11.24 -11.21 17.84
C GLY A 103 11.12 -9.98 18.74
N VAL A 104 10.12 -9.13 18.46
CA VAL A 104 9.77 -7.98 19.28
C VAL A 104 8.86 -8.45 20.41
N ALA A 105 9.21 -8.12 21.66
CA ALA A 105 8.44 -8.53 22.83
C ALA A 105 7.11 -7.75 22.93
N ASP A 106 6.01 -8.48 23.09
CA ASP A 106 4.67 -7.94 23.33
C ASP A 106 3.88 -8.87 24.29
N PRO A 107 3.28 -8.37 25.39
CA PRO A 107 2.60 -9.23 26.36
C PRO A 107 1.43 -10.07 25.85
N LEU A 108 0.82 -9.73 24.70
CA LEU A 108 -0.36 -10.41 24.15
C LEU A 108 -0.06 -11.17 22.84
N ALA A 109 0.79 -10.59 21.99
CA ALA A 109 1.12 -11.08 20.67
C ALA A 109 2.49 -11.80 20.59
N ASN A 110 3.42 -11.52 21.50
CA ASN A 110 4.72 -12.20 21.53
C ASN A 110 5.34 -12.24 22.95
N PRO A 111 4.76 -13.01 23.89
CA PRO A 111 5.22 -13.05 25.29
C PRO A 111 6.58 -13.75 25.46
N SER A 112 6.97 -14.59 24.50
CA SER A 112 8.22 -15.35 24.50
C SER A 112 8.90 -15.26 23.12
N PRO A 113 9.60 -14.15 22.82
CA PRO A 113 10.15 -13.86 21.49
C PRO A 113 11.24 -14.82 21.02
N GLU A 114 11.12 -15.26 19.79
CA GLU A 114 12.07 -16.15 19.13
C GLU A 114 13.08 -15.37 18.29
N ASN A 115 14.28 -15.92 18.16
CA ASN A 115 15.42 -15.26 17.54
C ASN A 115 16.21 -16.32 16.76
N GLY A 116 16.79 -15.95 15.63
CA GLY A 116 17.53 -16.88 14.79
C GLY A 116 18.43 -16.17 13.79
N GLU A 117 19.23 -16.95 13.07
CA GLU A 117 20.07 -16.48 11.99
C GLU A 117 20.22 -17.55 10.90
N LYS A 118 20.32 -17.08 9.64
CA LYS A 118 20.46 -17.88 8.43
C LYS A 118 21.68 -17.39 7.67
N LEU A 119 22.60 -18.29 7.37
CA LEU A 119 23.72 -18.00 6.47
C LEU A 119 23.18 -17.84 5.05
N GLY A 120 23.54 -16.75 4.37
CA GLY A 120 23.27 -16.56 2.95
C GLY A 120 24.41 -17.10 2.09
N ALA A 121 25.61 -16.55 2.32
CA ALA A 121 26.82 -16.95 1.63
C ALA A 121 28.03 -16.92 2.58
N ALA A 122 28.91 -17.90 2.40
CA ALA A 122 30.32 -17.75 2.76
C ALA A 122 30.99 -16.92 1.65
N GLY A 123 31.86 -15.99 2.04
CA GLY A 123 32.68 -15.22 1.10
C GLY A 123 34.11 -15.77 1.03
N GLY A 124 35.06 -14.89 0.75
CA GLY A 124 36.49 -15.18 0.67
C GLY A 124 37.34 -13.93 0.90
N PRO A 125 38.64 -14.07 1.22
CA PRO A 125 39.54 -12.92 1.43
C PRO A 125 39.77 -12.09 0.15
N ASP A 126 39.43 -12.65 -1.00
CA ASP A 126 39.45 -12.04 -2.34
C ASP A 126 38.07 -11.56 -2.81
N VAL A 127 37.04 -11.61 -1.95
CA VAL A 127 35.65 -11.26 -2.26
C VAL A 127 35.23 -10.00 -1.50
N PRO A 128 35.49 -8.79 -2.04
CA PRO A 128 35.15 -7.51 -1.39
C PRO A 128 33.66 -7.13 -1.52
N VAL A 129 32.88 -7.82 -2.34
CA VAL A 129 31.44 -7.56 -2.54
C VAL A 129 30.68 -8.87 -2.61
N VAL A 130 29.61 -8.99 -1.82
CA VAL A 130 28.64 -10.08 -1.93
C VAL A 130 27.24 -9.50 -2.12
N SER A 131 26.61 -9.88 -3.23
CA SER A 131 25.25 -9.50 -3.63
C SER A 131 24.46 -10.79 -3.85
N GLN A 132 23.43 -11.04 -3.04
CA GLN A 132 22.69 -12.30 -3.04
C GLN A 132 21.21 -12.10 -2.70
N GLU A 133 20.32 -12.80 -3.40
CA GLU A 133 18.94 -12.96 -2.96
C GLU A 133 18.85 -14.08 -1.90
N ILE A 134 18.29 -13.76 -0.73
CA ILE A 134 18.09 -14.68 0.40
C ILE A 134 16.62 -14.68 0.81
N THR A 135 16.06 -15.88 1.02
CA THR A 135 14.65 -16.08 1.38
C THR A 135 14.46 -16.36 2.87
N PHE A 136 13.36 -15.86 3.42
CA PHE A 136 12.90 -16.10 4.79
C PHE A 136 11.43 -16.53 4.77
N SER A 137 11.09 -17.58 5.52
CA SER A 137 9.71 -18.03 5.77
C SER A 137 9.66 -18.58 7.18
N ALA A 138 8.75 -18.08 8.02
CA ALA A 138 8.74 -18.40 9.43
C ALA A 138 8.48 -19.89 9.69
N GLU A 139 7.60 -20.51 8.90
CA GLU A 139 7.36 -21.96 8.93
C GLU A 139 8.63 -22.76 8.57
N SER A 140 9.38 -22.31 7.56
CA SER A 140 10.64 -22.97 7.16
C SER A 140 11.75 -22.88 8.20
N GLU A 141 11.77 -21.81 9.01
CA GLU A 141 12.70 -21.60 10.12
C GLU A 141 12.17 -22.13 11.47
N GLY A 142 10.99 -22.78 11.48
CA GLY A 142 10.36 -23.36 12.67
C GLY A 142 9.84 -22.34 13.70
N MET A 143 9.62 -21.09 13.31
CA MET A 143 9.18 -20.00 14.17
C MET A 143 7.67 -19.95 14.35
N ARG A 144 7.21 -19.50 15.52
CA ARG A 144 5.81 -19.11 15.73
C ARG A 144 5.54 -17.71 15.11
N PRO A 145 4.30 -17.44 14.67
CA PRO A 145 3.86 -16.10 14.26
C PRO A 145 4.16 -15.05 15.33
N GLN A 146 4.77 -13.93 14.94
CA GLN A 146 5.11 -12.81 15.81
C GLN A 146 5.56 -11.58 14.99
N LEU A 147 5.70 -10.43 15.66
CA LEU A 147 6.43 -9.27 15.11
C LEU A 147 7.94 -9.51 15.20
N VAL A 148 8.66 -9.34 14.10
CA VAL A 148 10.08 -9.69 13.93
C VAL A 148 10.86 -8.51 13.33
N GLU A 149 12.00 -8.15 13.92
CA GLU A 149 13.03 -7.34 13.27
C GLU A 149 13.97 -8.25 12.46
N VAL A 150 14.00 -8.12 11.14
CA VAL A 150 14.98 -8.78 10.27
C VAL A 150 16.10 -7.79 9.90
N ARG A 151 17.35 -8.23 9.99
CA ARG A 151 18.55 -7.47 9.62
C ARG A 151 19.49 -8.36 8.83
N ALA A 152 20.18 -7.84 7.83
CA ALA A 152 21.36 -8.51 7.31
C ALA A 152 22.53 -8.32 8.28
N TYR A 153 23.44 -9.29 8.31
CA TYR A 153 24.74 -9.17 8.95
C TYR A 153 25.86 -9.49 7.96
N ALA A 154 27.04 -8.93 8.23
CA ALA A 154 28.29 -9.30 7.58
C ALA A 154 29.41 -9.45 8.62
N VAL A 155 30.35 -10.32 8.31
CA VAL A 155 31.58 -10.55 9.07
C VAL A 155 32.75 -10.56 8.10
N ASP A 156 33.81 -9.93 8.54
CA ASP A 156 35.09 -9.75 7.89
C ASP A 156 36.14 -10.77 8.37
N TYR A 157 37.38 -10.59 7.93
CA TYR A 157 38.52 -11.40 8.40
C TYR A 157 39.25 -10.79 9.63
N MET A 158 38.93 -9.56 10.06
CA MET A 158 39.57 -8.94 11.22
C MET A 158 39.18 -9.66 12.53
N THR A 159 40.16 -10.20 13.24
CA THR A 159 39.90 -10.94 14.49
C THR A 159 39.38 -10.03 15.61
N ASN A 160 38.38 -10.51 16.35
CA ASN A 160 37.71 -9.82 17.47
C ASN A 160 36.84 -8.59 17.09
N ARG A 161 36.50 -8.41 15.81
CA ARG A 161 35.49 -7.41 15.40
C ARG A 161 34.06 -7.92 15.66
N GLU A 162 33.15 -7.00 15.93
CA GLU A 162 31.71 -7.30 15.99
C GLU A 162 31.11 -7.31 14.58
N ARG A 163 30.12 -8.19 14.34
CA ARG A 163 29.38 -8.24 13.06
C ARG A 163 28.80 -6.86 12.71
N SER A 164 28.97 -6.42 11.46
CA SER A 164 28.21 -5.29 10.91
C SER A 164 26.76 -5.70 10.64
N TYR A 165 25.82 -4.75 10.73
CA TYR A 165 24.39 -4.99 10.55
C TYR A 165 23.74 -3.93 9.65
N SER A 166 22.73 -4.33 8.87
CA SER A 166 21.87 -3.40 8.13
C SER A 166 20.89 -2.65 9.04
N GLN A 167 20.17 -1.68 8.45
CA GLN A 167 18.92 -1.18 9.03
C GLN A 167 17.92 -2.34 9.24
N PRO A 168 17.10 -2.31 10.30
CA PRO A 168 16.07 -3.31 10.53
C PRO A 168 14.86 -3.11 9.62
N ILE A 169 14.36 -4.22 9.07
CA ILE A 169 13.04 -4.33 8.43
C ILE A 169 12.10 -4.99 9.45
N LEU A 170 10.94 -4.40 9.68
CA LEU A 170 9.90 -5.00 10.54
C LEU A 170 9.00 -5.88 9.68
N LEU A 171 8.94 -7.17 10.01
CA LEU A 171 7.99 -8.13 9.46
C LEU A 171 6.99 -8.51 10.55
N HIS A 172 5.70 -8.41 10.25
CA HIS A 172 4.64 -8.88 11.12
C HIS A 172 4.12 -10.20 10.59
N VAL A 173 4.66 -11.30 11.13
CA VAL A 173 4.32 -12.67 10.74
C VAL A 173 3.05 -13.10 11.45
N MET A 174 2.01 -13.48 10.71
CA MET A 174 0.71 -13.89 11.23
C MET A 174 0.42 -15.38 10.99
N SER A 175 -0.37 -15.98 11.88
CA SER A 175 -1.11 -17.20 11.52
C SER A 175 -2.23 -16.89 10.50
N PRO A 176 -2.72 -17.88 9.74
CA PRO A 176 -3.91 -17.71 8.88
C PRO A 176 -5.16 -17.19 9.62
N GLU A 177 -5.32 -17.55 10.90
CA GLU A 177 -6.40 -17.06 11.75
C GLU A 177 -6.26 -15.56 12.07
N GLU A 178 -5.07 -15.14 12.51
CA GLU A 178 -4.77 -13.73 12.83
C GLU A 178 -4.80 -12.86 11.58
N HIS A 179 -4.31 -13.37 10.46
CA HIS A 179 -4.36 -12.67 9.18
C HIS A 179 -5.81 -12.46 8.71
N ALA A 180 -6.71 -13.43 8.90
CA ALA A 180 -8.12 -13.27 8.57
C ALA A 180 -8.81 -12.22 9.48
N ILE A 181 -8.46 -12.19 10.77
CA ILE A 181 -8.95 -11.15 11.70
C ILE A 181 -8.47 -9.76 11.25
N TRP A 182 -7.19 -9.64 10.90
CA TRP A 182 -6.59 -8.38 10.43
C TRP A 182 -7.18 -7.91 9.08
N ILE A 183 -7.32 -8.81 8.09
CA ILE A 183 -7.99 -8.49 6.82
C ILE A 183 -9.40 -7.97 7.08
N THR A 184 -10.18 -8.62 7.95
CA THR A 184 -11.55 -8.20 8.28
C THR A 184 -11.58 -6.82 8.94
N GLU A 185 -10.62 -6.52 9.82
CA GLU A 185 -10.51 -5.19 10.43
C GLU A 185 -10.13 -4.09 9.40
N LYS A 186 -9.21 -4.41 8.47
CA LYS A 186 -8.86 -3.53 7.34
C LYS A 186 -10.03 -3.35 6.39
N LEU A 187 -10.81 -4.40 6.12
CA LEU A 187 -11.96 -4.38 5.23
C LEU A 187 -13.06 -3.49 5.81
N ARG A 188 -13.31 -3.55 7.13
CA ARG A 188 -14.23 -2.63 7.83
C ARG A 188 -13.80 -1.17 7.73
N ARG A 189 -12.50 -0.89 7.91
CA ARG A 189 -11.92 0.46 7.76
C ARG A 189 -12.05 0.96 6.31
N TRP A 190 -11.79 0.10 5.33
CA TRP A 190 -11.93 0.39 3.89
C TRP A 190 -13.38 0.62 3.47
N ALA A 191 -14.32 -0.21 3.94
CA ALA A 191 -15.75 -0.05 3.69
C ALA A 191 -16.27 1.29 4.24
N SER A 192 -15.80 1.72 5.42
CA SER A 192 -16.11 3.06 5.95
C SER A 192 -15.62 4.19 5.03
N LEU A 193 -14.46 4.05 4.40
CA LEU A 193 -13.94 5.05 3.44
C LEU A 193 -14.68 5.03 2.11
N ALA A 194 -15.20 3.88 1.68
CA ALA A 194 -16.11 3.79 0.53
C ALA A 194 -17.47 4.44 0.83
N ASP A 195 -18.00 4.24 2.05
CA ASP A 195 -19.22 4.88 2.54
C ASP A 195 -19.08 6.41 2.63
N ASP A 196 -17.96 6.93 3.13
CA ASP A 196 -17.66 8.38 3.15
C ASP A 196 -17.74 9.00 1.74
N VAL A 197 -17.24 8.29 0.73
CA VAL A 197 -17.27 8.70 -0.69
C VAL A 197 -18.68 8.60 -1.30
N TYR A 198 -19.47 7.60 -0.88
CA TYR A 198 -20.88 7.49 -1.25
C TYR A 198 -21.74 8.61 -0.63
N GLU A 199 -21.54 8.95 0.65
CA GLU A 199 -22.28 10.05 1.29
C GLU A 199 -21.95 11.42 0.68
N GLU A 200 -20.68 11.65 0.30
CA GLU A 200 -20.29 12.82 -0.49
C GLU A 200 -20.97 12.82 -1.87
N GLU A 201 -21.05 11.67 -2.57
CA GLU A 201 -21.73 11.57 -3.87
C GLU A 201 -23.24 11.87 -3.76
N VAL A 202 -23.92 11.36 -2.72
CA VAL A 202 -25.33 11.67 -2.44
C VAL A 202 -25.51 13.17 -2.24
N ARG A 203 -24.59 13.82 -1.51
CA ARG A 203 -24.59 15.28 -1.27
C ARG A 203 -24.39 16.09 -2.55
N LEU A 204 -23.47 15.66 -3.41
CA LEU A 204 -23.21 16.30 -4.71
C LEU A 204 -24.40 16.12 -5.67
N HIS A 205 -24.95 14.91 -5.75
CA HIS A 205 -26.15 14.62 -6.54
C HIS A 205 -27.35 15.48 -6.12
N ASP A 206 -27.67 15.63 -4.83
CA ASP A 206 -28.78 16.49 -4.40
C ASP A 206 -28.52 17.99 -4.70
N ALA A 207 -27.26 18.44 -4.64
CA ALA A 207 -26.89 19.80 -5.06
C ALA A 207 -26.96 20.02 -6.58
N ASN A 208 -26.66 19.00 -7.39
CA ASN A 208 -26.92 19.00 -8.84
C ASN A 208 -28.42 18.90 -9.15
N ARG A 209 -29.20 18.23 -8.31
CA ARG A 209 -30.66 18.17 -8.38
C ARG A 209 -31.33 19.49 -8.03
N GLU A 210 -30.72 20.33 -7.18
CA GLU A 210 -31.11 21.75 -7.06
C GLU A 210 -30.86 22.50 -8.38
N LEU A 211 -29.65 22.40 -8.94
CA LEU A 211 -29.29 23.07 -10.20
C LEU A 211 -30.25 22.67 -11.33
N ARG A 212 -30.59 21.38 -11.44
CA ARG A 212 -31.56 20.82 -12.40
C ARG A 212 -32.96 21.45 -12.30
N ARG A 213 -33.37 21.91 -11.11
CA ARG A 213 -34.68 22.54 -10.85
C ARG A 213 -34.72 24.05 -11.14
N MET A 214 -33.57 24.71 -11.35
CA MET A 214 -33.51 26.15 -11.63
C MET A 214 -34.02 26.46 -13.05
N ALA A 215 -34.46 27.70 -13.29
CA ALA A 215 -34.94 28.09 -14.61
C ALA A 215 -33.77 28.18 -15.62
N PRO A 216 -33.97 27.85 -16.93
CA PRO A 216 -32.93 27.95 -17.94
C PRO A 216 -32.30 29.34 -18.09
N GLY A 217 -33.02 30.41 -17.74
CA GLY A 217 -32.47 31.77 -17.67
C GLY A 217 -31.52 31.98 -16.49
N GLU A 218 -31.82 31.39 -15.33
CA GLU A 218 -31.03 31.52 -14.11
C GLU A 218 -29.71 30.74 -14.20
N LEU A 219 -29.73 29.54 -14.79
CA LEU A 219 -28.54 28.72 -15.08
C LEU A 219 -27.48 29.46 -15.91
N ASN A 220 -27.90 30.42 -16.74
CA ASN A 220 -26.99 31.22 -17.55
C ASN A 220 -26.25 32.32 -16.77
N THR A 221 -26.68 32.63 -15.54
CA THR A 221 -26.07 33.63 -14.67
C THR A 221 -24.64 33.25 -14.29
N ALA A 222 -23.68 34.18 -14.35
CA ALA A 222 -22.28 33.91 -14.03
C ALA A 222 -22.06 33.27 -12.64
N LYS A 223 -22.87 33.65 -11.64
CA LYS A 223 -22.86 33.02 -10.30
C LYS A 223 -23.24 31.53 -10.33
N ILE A 224 -24.22 31.15 -11.15
CA ILE A 224 -24.69 29.77 -11.27
C ILE A 224 -23.74 28.95 -12.17
N ARG A 225 -23.24 29.52 -13.26
CA ARG A 225 -22.15 28.90 -14.05
C ARG A 225 -20.94 28.56 -13.18
N ARG A 226 -20.52 29.48 -12.30
CA ARG A 226 -19.44 29.22 -11.32
C ARG A 226 -19.83 28.16 -10.28
N ARG A 227 -21.10 28.08 -9.84
CA ARG A 227 -21.57 26.97 -8.98
C ARG A 227 -21.46 25.62 -9.71
N ILE A 228 -21.87 25.54 -10.98
CA ILE A 228 -21.75 24.31 -11.79
C ILE A 228 -20.28 23.91 -11.97
N GLU A 229 -19.39 24.86 -12.24
CA GLU A 229 -17.94 24.63 -12.32
C GLU A 229 -17.34 24.16 -10.97
N GLN A 230 -17.83 24.69 -9.84
CA GLN A 230 -17.47 24.21 -8.51
C GLN A 230 -17.98 22.79 -8.22
N GLN A 231 -19.21 22.43 -8.62
CA GLN A 231 -19.69 21.04 -8.54
C GLN A 231 -18.83 20.13 -9.41
N SER A 232 -18.64 20.46 -10.69
CA SER A 232 -17.74 19.75 -11.61
C SER A 232 -16.32 19.52 -11.04
N THR A 233 -15.80 20.43 -10.22
CA THR A 233 -14.51 20.28 -9.54
C THR A 233 -14.61 19.31 -8.34
N ALA A 234 -15.71 19.37 -7.59
CA ALA A 234 -16.00 18.45 -6.50
C ALA A 234 -16.25 17.00 -6.98
N GLU A 235 -16.97 16.81 -8.10
CA GLU A 235 -17.16 15.49 -8.73
C GLU A 235 -15.80 14.83 -9.06
N ARG A 236 -14.85 15.58 -9.65
CA ARG A 236 -13.50 15.06 -9.93
C ARG A 236 -12.75 14.71 -8.65
N ALA A 237 -12.89 15.53 -7.61
CA ALA A 237 -12.28 15.24 -6.31
C ALA A 237 -12.90 14.00 -5.65
N ASN A 238 -14.20 13.74 -5.83
CA ASN A 238 -14.86 12.54 -5.32
C ASN A 238 -14.46 11.29 -6.10
N GLY A 239 -14.43 11.36 -7.44
CA GLY A 239 -13.92 10.28 -8.30
C GLY A 239 -12.45 9.93 -8.02
N GLN A 240 -11.60 10.93 -7.77
CA GLN A 240 -10.21 10.70 -7.36
C GLN A 240 -10.09 10.02 -5.97
N ARG A 241 -10.99 10.32 -5.03
CA ARG A 241 -11.08 9.58 -3.77
C ARG A 241 -11.54 8.15 -3.99
N LEU A 242 -12.55 7.92 -4.83
CA LEU A 242 -13.03 6.56 -5.12
C LEU A 242 -11.92 5.72 -5.76
N GLY A 243 -11.15 6.28 -6.70
CA GLY A 243 -9.97 5.62 -7.29
C GLY A 243 -8.96 5.18 -6.22
N ALA A 244 -8.55 6.09 -5.34
CA ALA A 244 -7.64 5.76 -4.23
C ALA A 244 -8.23 4.73 -3.24
N VAL A 245 -9.55 4.74 -3.02
CA VAL A 245 -10.24 3.70 -2.24
C VAL A 245 -10.22 2.36 -2.98
N THR A 246 -10.40 2.33 -4.30
CA THR A 246 -10.30 1.07 -5.08
C THR A 246 -8.87 0.54 -5.13
N ASP A 247 -7.84 1.38 -5.19
CA ASP A 247 -6.43 0.93 -5.15
C ASP A 247 -6.10 0.23 -3.81
N VAL A 248 -6.55 0.79 -2.69
CA VAL A 248 -6.42 0.17 -1.36
C VAL A 248 -7.26 -1.11 -1.25
N GLY A 249 -8.43 -1.14 -1.89
CA GLY A 249 -9.28 -2.33 -1.96
C GLY A 249 -8.63 -3.47 -2.74
N GLU A 250 -7.93 -3.16 -3.84
CA GLU A 250 -7.22 -4.14 -4.67
C GLU A 250 -6.02 -4.74 -3.92
N GLN A 251 -5.23 -3.92 -3.23
CA GLN A 251 -4.15 -4.40 -2.36
C GLN A 251 -4.67 -5.31 -1.23
N LEU A 252 -5.81 -4.95 -0.61
CA LEU A 252 -6.38 -5.75 0.46
C LEU A 252 -6.98 -7.07 -0.05
N LEU A 253 -7.58 -7.08 -1.24
CA LEU A 253 -8.06 -8.28 -1.92
C LEU A 253 -6.90 -9.22 -2.26
N GLN A 254 -5.78 -8.69 -2.76
CA GLN A 254 -4.55 -9.46 -3.02
C GLN A 254 -4.02 -10.12 -1.73
N GLN A 255 -4.03 -9.42 -0.58
CA GLN A 255 -3.69 -10.05 0.70
C GLN A 255 -4.68 -11.13 1.12
N ALA A 256 -5.98 -10.91 0.90
CA ALA A 256 -7.01 -11.88 1.24
C ALA A 256 -6.91 -13.17 0.43
N MET A 257 -6.54 -13.10 -0.85
CA MET A 257 -6.33 -14.25 -1.73
C MET A 257 -5.19 -15.17 -1.28
N ARG A 258 -4.24 -14.70 -0.46
CA ARG A 258 -3.14 -15.53 0.10
C ARG A 258 -3.61 -16.45 1.23
N ASN A 259 -4.79 -16.19 1.81
CA ASN A 259 -5.23 -16.82 3.05
C ASN A 259 -6.44 -17.74 2.80
N GLU A 260 -6.21 -19.05 2.82
CA GLU A 260 -7.25 -20.08 2.65
C GLU A 260 -8.39 -19.98 3.68
N GLN A 261 -8.19 -19.29 4.81
CA GLN A 261 -9.24 -19.06 5.81
C GLN A 261 -10.17 -17.86 5.50
N MET A 262 -9.95 -17.15 4.39
CA MET A 262 -10.91 -16.22 3.82
C MET A 262 -11.88 -17.02 2.95
N MET A 263 -13.16 -17.06 3.32
CA MET A 263 -14.11 -17.98 2.66
C MET A 263 -14.32 -17.62 1.19
N VAL A 264 -14.04 -18.58 0.30
CA VAL A 264 -13.83 -18.38 -1.14
C VAL A 264 -14.97 -17.60 -1.83
N GLY A 265 -16.23 -17.85 -1.48
CA GLY A 265 -17.39 -17.14 -2.06
C GLY A 265 -17.48 -15.65 -1.72
N HIS A 266 -16.88 -15.21 -0.61
CA HIS A 266 -16.81 -13.78 -0.28
C HIS A 266 -15.75 -13.05 -1.12
N LEU A 267 -14.66 -13.73 -1.51
CA LEU A 267 -13.61 -13.14 -2.34
C LEU A 267 -14.12 -12.83 -3.75
N GLU A 268 -14.94 -13.71 -4.34
CA GLU A 268 -15.60 -13.47 -5.63
C GLU A 268 -16.56 -12.28 -5.56
N THR A 269 -17.46 -12.27 -4.56
CA THR A 269 -18.44 -11.17 -4.36
C THR A 269 -17.74 -9.83 -4.08
N TRP A 270 -16.58 -9.83 -3.40
CA TRP A 270 -15.77 -8.65 -3.16
C TRP A 270 -14.99 -8.20 -4.41
N ALA A 271 -14.48 -9.13 -5.22
CA ALA A 271 -13.86 -8.81 -6.50
C ALA A 271 -14.86 -8.14 -7.46
N ASP A 272 -16.07 -8.70 -7.59
CA ASP A 272 -17.18 -8.09 -8.35
C ASP A 272 -17.51 -6.68 -7.83
N SER A 273 -17.61 -6.54 -6.50
CA SER A 273 -17.85 -5.25 -5.83
C SER A 273 -16.76 -4.22 -6.15
N LEU A 274 -15.49 -4.64 -6.09
CA LEU A 274 -14.34 -3.78 -6.38
C LEU A 274 -14.29 -3.38 -7.86
N GLU A 275 -14.56 -4.30 -8.78
CA GLU A 275 -14.61 -4.02 -10.22
C GLU A 275 -15.74 -3.04 -10.55
N ALA A 276 -16.90 -3.14 -9.88
CA ALA A 276 -17.99 -2.18 -10.01
C ALA A 276 -17.60 -0.77 -9.52
N LEU A 277 -16.96 -0.65 -8.35
CA LEU A 277 -16.44 0.65 -7.85
C LEU A 277 -15.38 1.23 -8.80
N LYS A 278 -14.50 0.39 -9.35
CA LYS A 278 -13.46 0.80 -10.30
C LYS A 278 -14.07 1.32 -11.61
N LYS A 279 -15.08 0.64 -12.15
CA LYS A 279 -15.89 1.12 -13.29
C LYS A 279 -16.55 2.48 -13.00
N ILE A 280 -17.08 2.68 -11.80
CA ILE A 280 -17.67 3.96 -11.37
C ILE A 280 -16.60 5.07 -11.32
N ALA A 281 -15.44 4.80 -10.71
CA ALA A 281 -14.33 5.74 -10.55
C ALA A 281 -13.68 6.15 -11.89
N ASP A 282 -13.37 5.17 -12.74
CA ASP A 282 -12.62 5.40 -13.99
C ASP A 282 -13.47 6.04 -15.09
N ASN A 283 -14.78 5.74 -15.13
CA ASN A 283 -15.65 6.10 -16.26
C ASN A 283 -16.83 6.98 -15.87
N ARG A 284 -17.54 6.68 -14.77
CA ARG A 284 -18.85 7.27 -14.49
C ARG A 284 -18.75 8.64 -13.81
N MET A 285 -17.98 8.75 -12.73
CA MET A 285 -17.76 10.03 -12.03
C MET A 285 -17.02 11.07 -12.91
N PRO A 286 -15.98 10.72 -13.70
CA PRO A 286 -15.37 11.65 -14.65
C PRO A 286 -16.35 12.16 -15.71
N ASN A 287 -17.21 11.28 -16.26
CA ASN A 287 -18.23 11.66 -17.24
C ASN A 287 -19.23 12.68 -16.66
N VAL A 288 -19.75 12.45 -15.45
CA VAL A 288 -20.60 13.42 -14.72
C VAL A 288 -19.87 14.77 -14.57
N ALA A 289 -18.62 14.74 -14.14
CA ALA A 289 -17.81 15.94 -13.96
C ALA A 289 -17.58 16.70 -15.28
N GLU A 290 -17.42 16.01 -16.41
CA GLU A 290 -17.27 16.60 -17.74
C GLU A 290 -18.57 17.17 -18.27
N LEU A 291 -19.71 16.49 -18.09
CA LEU A 291 -21.03 17.02 -18.42
C LEU A 291 -21.33 18.33 -17.69
N LEU A 292 -20.98 18.42 -16.40
CA LEU A 292 -21.09 19.68 -15.64
C LEU A 292 -20.10 20.75 -16.13
N ALA A 293 -18.84 20.40 -16.44
CA ALA A 293 -17.87 21.34 -17.00
C ALA A 293 -18.33 21.90 -18.36
N ALA A 294 -18.89 21.04 -19.21
CA ALA A 294 -19.48 21.41 -20.48
C ALA A 294 -20.73 22.28 -20.29
N ALA A 295 -21.61 21.94 -19.34
CA ALA A 295 -22.79 22.74 -19.00
C ALA A 295 -22.43 24.16 -18.52
N ALA A 296 -21.38 24.31 -17.71
CA ALA A 296 -20.89 25.62 -17.26
C ALA A 296 -20.35 26.48 -18.43
N LYS A 297 -19.75 25.84 -19.45
CA LYS A 297 -19.17 26.47 -20.65
C LYS A 297 -20.17 26.65 -21.80
N ALA A 298 -21.27 25.89 -21.83
CA ALA A 298 -22.22 25.85 -22.94
C ALA A 298 -22.83 27.23 -23.27
N PRO A 299 -23.10 27.53 -24.56
CA PRO A 299 -23.79 28.76 -24.93
C PRO A 299 -25.22 28.77 -24.37
N GLY A 300 -25.64 29.91 -23.84
CA GLY A 300 -27.03 30.09 -23.41
C GLY A 300 -27.95 30.19 -24.62
N LYS A 301 -28.83 29.21 -24.81
CA LYS A 301 -29.98 29.36 -25.74
C LYS A 301 -30.79 30.59 -25.26
N PRO A 302 -30.95 31.65 -26.08
CA PRO A 302 -31.82 32.76 -25.74
C PRO A 302 -33.23 32.21 -25.52
N GLY A 303 -33.87 32.59 -24.42
CA GLY A 303 -35.24 32.15 -24.15
C GLY A 303 -36.17 32.59 -25.26
N LYS A 304 -36.73 31.65 -26.03
CA LYS A 304 -37.90 31.93 -26.85
C LYS A 304 -38.99 32.46 -25.92
N PRO A 305 -39.61 33.62 -26.20
CA PRO A 305 -40.84 34.01 -25.52
C PRO A 305 -41.85 32.86 -25.65
N GLY A 306 -42.44 32.44 -24.53
CA GLY A 306 -43.39 31.34 -24.53
C GLY A 306 -44.62 31.68 -25.37
N GLU A 307 -45.22 30.67 -26.00
CA GLU A 307 -46.48 30.79 -26.74
C GLU A 307 -47.66 30.90 -25.75
N GLY A 308 -47.66 32.00 -24.98
CA GLY A 308 -48.74 32.41 -24.11
C GLY A 308 -49.89 32.97 -24.94
N GLN A 309 -50.98 32.19 -25.04
CA GLN A 309 -52.15 32.48 -25.85
C GLN A 309 -52.81 33.82 -25.45
N ALA A 310 -52.57 34.87 -26.25
CA ALA A 310 -53.03 36.23 -26.01
C ALA A 310 -54.25 36.59 -26.86
N ASP A 311 -55.43 36.16 -26.41
CA ASP A 311 -56.70 36.51 -27.04
C ASP A 311 -56.98 38.02 -26.87
N SER A 312 -56.90 38.79 -27.96
CA SER A 312 -57.19 40.22 -27.94
C SER A 312 -57.82 40.69 -29.26
N LYS A 313 -59.12 40.97 -29.22
CA LYS A 313 -59.81 41.69 -30.29
C LYS A 313 -59.24 43.11 -30.37
N GLY A 314 -58.66 43.46 -31.52
CA GLY A 314 -58.12 44.81 -31.74
C GLY A 314 -59.19 45.85 -32.04
N THR A 315 -58.75 47.10 -32.16
CA THR A 315 -59.36 48.11 -33.04
C THR A 315 -58.27 49.06 -33.50
N GLU A 316 -58.30 49.40 -34.79
CA GLU A 316 -57.43 50.44 -35.35
C GLU A 316 -57.99 51.82 -35.03
N MET A 317 -57.14 52.81 -34.81
CA MET A 317 -57.49 54.19 -35.15
C MET A 317 -56.26 55.03 -35.48
N ALA A 318 -56.26 55.65 -36.65
CA ALA A 318 -55.25 56.61 -37.06
C ALA A 318 -55.70 58.04 -36.75
N GLY A 319 -54.79 58.89 -36.29
CA GLY A 319 -55.02 60.31 -36.02
C GLY A 319 -53.75 61.11 -36.28
N ASN A 320 -53.86 62.26 -36.94
CA ASN A 320 -52.72 63.00 -37.50
C ASN A 320 -52.75 64.49 -37.13
N ASN A 321 -51.61 65.17 -37.34
CA ASN A 321 -51.37 66.63 -37.37
C ASN A 321 -51.24 67.44 -36.06
N ARG A 322 -49.98 67.88 -35.83
CA ARG A 322 -49.48 69.28 -35.79
C ARG A 322 -49.93 70.29 -34.71
N SER A 323 -48.96 71.19 -34.42
CA SER A 323 -49.06 72.54 -33.82
C SER A 323 -49.36 72.62 -32.31
N ASP A 324 -48.81 73.56 -31.53
CA ASP A 324 -47.70 74.50 -31.80
C ASP A 324 -47.01 75.01 -30.50
N LYS A 325 -45.72 75.38 -30.63
CA LYS A 325 -44.94 76.43 -29.93
C LYS A 325 -44.83 76.62 -28.40
N THR A 326 -43.67 77.21 -28.05
CA THR A 326 -43.25 77.89 -26.80
C THR A 326 -43.07 77.01 -25.56
N GLY A 327 -41.99 77.15 -24.78
CA GLY A 327 -40.73 77.92 -24.90
C GLY A 327 -39.78 77.48 -23.75
N LYS A 328 -38.56 77.97 -23.53
CA LYS A 328 -37.51 78.70 -24.26
C LYS A 328 -36.41 78.88 -23.19
N GLY A 329 -35.17 78.46 -23.47
CA GLY A 329 -34.01 78.65 -22.58
C GLY A 329 -33.26 77.34 -22.28
N GLY A 330 -31.93 77.24 -22.46
CA GLY A 330 -31.05 78.19 -23.15
C GLY A 330 -29.55 77.98 -22.90
N GLY A 331 -28.84 77.45 -23.90
CA GLY A 331 -27.40 77.64 -24.13
C GLY A 331 -26.43 76.75 -23.33
N GLU A 332 -25.27 76.34 -23.85
CA GLU A 332 -24.66 76.43 -25.19
C GLU A 332 -23.84 75.13 -25.45
N SER A 333 -23.96 74.49 -26.62
CA SER A 333 -22.97 74.49 -27.74
C SER A 333 -21.53 74.10 -27.32
N ARG A 334 -20.95 72.93 -27.67
CA ARG A 334 -20.65 72.27 -28.98
C ARG A 334 -19.54 72.95 -29.82
N PRO A 335 -18.84 72.23 -30.72
CA PRO A 335 -18.90 70.78 -31.07
C PRO A 335 -17.66 70.03 -30.49
N SER A 336 -17.00 68.99 -31.01
CA SER A 336 -17.07 68.07 -32.20
C SER A 336 -16.12 66.87 -31.96
N ASP A 337 -16.13 65.71 -32.65
CA ASP A 337 -17.13 64.83 -33.33
C ASP A 337 -16.35 63.57 -33.86
N ASP A 338 -17.06 62.58 -34.45
CA ASP A 338 -16.57 61.46 -35.33
C ASP A 338 -16.08 60.09 -34.75
N LYS A 339 -16.55 59.01 -35.40
CA LYS A 339 -16.17 57.55 -35.48
C LYS A 339 -15.54 56.75 -34.31
N SER A 340 -16.15 55.58 -34.06
CA SER A 340 -15.50 54.37 -33.49
C SER A 340 -14.62 53.65 -34.53
N PRO A 341 -13.62 52.85 -34.10
CA PRO A 341 -13.76 51.37 -34.22
C PRO A 341 -13.15 50.57 -33.04
N ASN A 342 -13.29 49.23 -33.08
CA ASN A 342 -12.72 48.30 -32.09
C ASN A 342 -11.18 48.25 -32.09
N PRO A 343 -10.52 47.98 -30.94
CA PRO A 343 -9.14 47.52 -30.92
C PRO A 343 -9.02 46.06 -31.42
N PRO A 344 -7.99 45.69 -32.19
CA PRO A 344 -7.76 44.33 -32.65
C PRO A 344 -7.01 43.47 -31.61
N SER A 345 -7.22 42.16 -31.65
CA SER A 345 -6.41 41.17 -30.95
C SER A 345 -5.15 40.84 -31.76
N LEU A 346 -3.97 41.03 -31.17
CA LEU A 346 -2.73 40.44 -31.70
C LEU A 346 -2.57 39.02 -31.15
N VAL A 347 -2.23 38.09 -32.05
CA VAL A 347 -1.79 36.73 -31.72
C VAL A 347 -0.37 36.65 -32.25
N ASP A 348 0.59 36.37 -31.36
CA ASP A 348 2.00 36.34 -31.70
C ASP A 348 2.52 34.90 -31.62
N VAL A 349 2.89 34.36 -32.78
CA VAL A 349 3.48 33.03 -32.99
C VAL A 349 4.44 33.15 -34.17
N GLU A 350 5.51 33.92 -34.00
CA GLU A 350 6.63 33.93 -34.96
C GLU A 350 7.48 32.65 -34.82
N SER A 351 7.99 32.13 -35.94
CA SER A 351 8.66 30.82 -35.97
C SER A 351 9.95 30.83 -36.79
N GLY A 352 10.95 30.14 -36.23
CA GLY A 352 12.13 29.66 -36.95
C GLY A 352 13.37 30.55 -36.92
N PHE A 353 14.48 29.98 -36.43
CA PHE A 353 15.74 29.98 -37.17
C PHE A 353 16.55 28.74 -36.76
N ASN A 354 17.13 28.03 -37.73
CA ASN A 354 18.03 26.89 -37.48
C ASN A 354 19.02 26.75 -38.64
N LYS A 355 20.32 26.71 -38.33
CA LYS A 355 21.51 26.53 -39.19
C LYS A 355 22.71 26.39 -38.22
N ASP A 356 23.74 25.58 -38.43
CA ASP A 356 24.13 24.75 -39.58
C ASP A 356 24.74 23.39 -39.13
N GLU A 357 24.79 22.45 -40.09
CA GLU A 357 25.69 21.29 -40.36
C GLU A 357 26.67 20.78 -39.27
N GLU A 358 27.10 19.50 -39.19
CA GLU A 358 27.16 18.34 -40.12
C GLU A 358 26.53 17.08 -39.45
N GLY A 359 26.38 15.86 -40.00
CA GLY A 359 26.62 15.27 -41.34
C GLY A 359 26.68 13.72 -41.26
N GLU A 360 26.28 13.00 -42.33
CA GLU A 360 26.35 11.51 -42.55
C GLU A 360 25.53 10.62 -41.56
N GLU A 361 24.78 9.57 -41.92
CA GLU A 361 24.41 8.83 -43.17
C GLU A 361 23.06 8.09 -42.88
N SER A 362 22.28 7.42 -43.77
CA SER A 362 22.20 7.24 -45.24
C SER A 362 20.87 6.53 -45.61
N SER A 363 20.50 6.53 -46.91
CA SER A 363 19.57 5.60 -47.63
C SER A 363 18.11 5.38 -47.17
N ASP A 364 17.07 5.35 -48.01
CA ASP A 364 16.91 5.57 -49.47
C ASP A 364 15.44 6.00 -49.80
N ASP A 365 15.26 6.66 -50.95
CA ASP A 365 14.10 6.73 -51.88
C ASP A 365 12.66 6.88 -51.35
N GLU A 366 11.93 7.99 -51.64
CA GLU A 366 11.23 8.33 -52.91
C GLU A 366 9.96 7.49 -53.21
N GLU A 367 8.90 7.99 -53.87
CA GLU A 367 8.70 9.23 -54.63
C GLU A 367 7.28 9.81 -54.39
N SER A 368 7.01 11.06 -54.79
CA SER A 368 5.69 11.69 -54.67
C SER A 368 5.04 11.97 -56.03
N GLN A 369 3.71 11.79 -56.17
CA GLN A 369 2.88 12.61 -57.06
C GLN A 369 1.45 12.79 -56.52
N GLY A 370 0.86 13.97 -56.79
CA GLY A 370 -0.52 14.30 -56.42
C GLY A 370 -1.44 14.47 -57.63
N GLY A 371 -2.73 14.19 -57.47
CA GLY A 371 -3.73 14.32 -58.54
C GLY A 371 -5.13 14.67 -58.03
N LYS A 372 -5.75 15.70 -58.61
CA LYS A 372 -7.15 16.07 -58.33
C LYS A 372 -8.10 15.16 -59.14
N GLY A 373 -8.85 14.29 -58.45
CA GLY A 373 -9.90 13.47 -59.07
C GLY A 373 -11.22 13.55 -58.29
N ARG A 374 -12.31 13.96 -58.96
CA ARG A 374 -13.68 13.89 -58.40
C ARG A 374 -14.35 12.61 -58.87
N LEU A 375 -14.37 11.58 -58.03
CA LEU A 375 -15.21 10.39 -58.21
C LEU A 375 -15.91 10.04 -56.90
N SER A 376 -17.23 9.89 -56.97
CA SER A 376 -18.07 9.46 -55.84
C SER A 376 -18.34 7.96 -55.93
N LEU A 377 -18.26 7.26 -54.79
CA LEU A 377 -18.84 5.92 -54.61
C LEU A 377 -19.83 5.94 -53.43
N PRO A 378 -20.84 5.05 -53.42
CA PRO A 378 -22.05 5.25 -52.63
C PRO A 378 -21.88 4.94 -51.14
N THR A 379 -22.65 5.65 -50.31
CA THR A 379 -22.74 5.43 -48.86
C THR A 379 -23.50 4.13 -48.56
N THR A 380 -22.78 3.03 -48.36
CA THR A 380 -23.38 1.77 -47.85
C THR A 380 -23.71 1.93 -46.37
N VAL A 381 -24.99 2.10 -46.03
CA VAL A 381 -25.43 2.25 -44.64
C VAL A 381 -25.43 0.88 -43.95
N LEU A 382 -24.44 0.60 -43.10
CA LEU A 382 -24.45 -0.57 -42.23
C LEU A 382 -25.14 -0.20 -40.91
N ASN A 383 -26.21 -0.92 -40.57
CA ASN A 383 -27.11 -0.56 -39.47
C ASN A 383 -26.98 -1.56 -38.31
N GLY A 384 -26.25 -1.21 -37.24
CA GLY A 384 -26.20 -2.04 -36.02
C GLY A 384 -25.15 -1.68 -34.95
N GLY A 385 -25.51 -0.77 -34.05
CA GLY A 385 -24.87 -0.59 -32.72
C GLY A 385 -23.63 0.30 -32.63
N PRO A 386 -23.18 0.65 -31.40
CA PRO A 386 -23.93 0.64 -30.13
C PRO A 386 -24.77 1.94 -29.98
N LYS A 387 -25.21 2.31 -28.76
CA LYS A 387 -25.72 3.67 -28.49
C LYS A 387 -24.53 4.65 -28.60
N GLY A 388 -24.58 5.57 -29.56
CA GLY A 388 -23.50 6.52 -29.80
C GLY A 388 -23.36 7.57 -28.69
N GLU A 389 -22.14 8.08 -28.53
CA GLU A 389 -21.82 9.25 -27.73
C GLU A 389 -22.66 10.45 -28.21
N LYS A 390 -23.27 11.18 -27.28
CA LYS A 390 -23.88 12.46 -27.62
C LYS A 390 -22.78 13.51 -27.73
N GLY A 391 -22.85 14.34 -28.77
CA GLY A 391 -22.00 15.54 -28.86
C GLY A 391 -22.22 16.49 -27.67
N PRO A 392 -21.27 17.41 -27.41
CA PRO A 392 -21.26 18.24 -26.21
C PRO A 392 -22.58 19.02 -26.01
N PRO A 393 -23.08 19.15 -24.76
CA PRO A 393 -24.44 19.59 -24.46
C PRO A 393 -24.75 20.96 -25.05
N GLN A 394 -25.89 21.08 -25.74
CA GLN A 394 -26.29 22.29 -26.48
C GLN A 394 -26.86 23.39 -25.58
N SER A 395 -26.93 23.15 -24.27
CA SER A 395 -27.33 24.13 -23.26
C SER A 395 -26.90 23.69 -21.85
N PRO A 396 -26.75 24.62 -20.89
CA PRO A 396 -26.45 24.28 -19.49
C PRO A 396 -27.49 23.32 -18.87
N GLN A 397 -28.78 23.50 -19.19
CA GLN A 397 -29.87 22.64 -18.70
C GLN A 397 -29.74 21.19 -19.16
N GLU A 398 -29.24 20.96 -20.37
CA GLU A 398 -29.11 19.63 -20.97
C GLU A 398 -27.97 18.84 -20.30
N GLY A 399 -26.79 19.46 -20.16
CA GLY A 399 -25.66 18.82 -19.45
C GLY A 399 -25.92 18.59 -17.96
N VAL A 400 -26.63 19.50 -17.27
CA VAL A 400 -27.05 19.27 -15.86
C VAL A 400 -28.13 18.20 -15.75
N ASN A 401 -29.08 18.11 -16.69
CA ASN A 401 -30.05 17.01 -16.72
C ASN A 401 -29.35 15.65 -16.89
N GLU A 402 -28.41 15.56 -17.83
CA GLU A 402 -27.71 14.31 -18.14
C GLU A 402 -26.74 13.89 -17.04
N ALA A 403 -26.00 14.85 -16.44
CA ALA A 403 -25.16 14.60 -15.27
C ALA A 403 -25.97 14.01 -14.10
N VAL A 404 -27.13 14.58 -13.77
CA VAL A 404 -27.99 14.08 -12.68
C VAL A 404 -28.56 12.70 -13.00
N GLN A 405 -28.89 12.39 -14.26
CA GLN A 405 -29.33 11.03 -14.63
C GLN A 405 -28.19 10.01 -14.50
N ASN A 406 -26.98 10.36 -14.97
CA ASN A 406 -25.80 9.50 -14.84
C ASN A 406 -25.41 9.29 -13.36
N GLN A 407 -25.68 10.26 -12.47
CA GLN A 407 -25.53 10.14 -11.01
C GLN A 407 -26.62 9.26 -10.36
N GLU A 408 -27.88 9.44 -10.74
CA GLU A 408 -29.00 8.62 -10.24
C GLU A 408 -28.75 7.12 -10.52
N ASP A 409 -28.27 6.80 -11.73
CA ASP A 409 -27.86 5.45 -12.12
C ASP A 409 -26.53 4.97 -11.48
N LEU A 410 -25.67 5.84 -10.93
CA LEU A 410 -24.37 5.44 -10.32
C LEU A 410 -24.51 5.26 -8.81
N LEU A 411 -25.32 6.09 -8.15
CA LEU A 411 -25.71 5.89 -6.76
C LEU A 411 -26.48 4.57 -6.58
N ALA A 412 -27.30 4.18 -7.57
CA ALA A 412 -27.98 2.89 -7.56
C ALA A 412 -27.01 1.69 -7.64
N GLU A 413 -25.96 1.77 -8.47
CA GLU A 413 -24.95 0.71 -8.59
C GLU A 413 -24.05 0.65 -7.34
N PHE A 414 -23.59 1.81 -6.85
CA PHE A 414 -22.80 1.93 -5.63
C PHE A 414 -23.59 1.43 -4.40
N GLN A 415 -24.88 1.77 -4.27
CA GLN A 415 -25.72 1.27 -3.18
C GLN A 415 -25.85 -0.27 -3.21
N LYS A 416 -25.96 -0.90 -4.39
CA LYS A 416 -25.91 -2.38 -4.50
C LYS A 416 -24.57 -2.92 -3.99
N VAL A 417 -23.46 -2.31 -4.39
CA VAL A 417 -22.12 -2.70 -3.91
C VAL A 417 -22.01 -2.59 -2.39
N ARG A 418 -22.51 -1.50 -1.79
CA ARG A 418 -22.55 -1.35 -0.31
C ARG A 418 -23.34 -2.47 0.36
N GLU A 419 -24.47 -2.88 -0.22
CA GLU A 419 -25.26 -4.01 0.30
C GLU A 419 -24.54 -5.35 0.17
N ASP A 420 -23.80 -5.59 -0.93
CA ASP A 420 -23.03 -6.81 -1.13
C ASP A 420 -21.78 -6.87 -0.21
N LEU A 421 -21.07 -5.75 -0.06
CA LEU A 421 -19.97 -5.59 0.90
C LEU A 421 -20.42 -5.74 2.37
N GLN A 422 -21.61 -5.23 2.72
CA GLN A 422 -22.15 -5.37 4.07
C GLN A 422 -22.42 -6.85 4.40
N LYS A 423 -22.96 -7.65 3.46
CA LYS A 423 -23.17 -9.10 3.65
C LYS A 423 -21.84 -9.80 3.95
N ILE A 424 -20.81 -9.55 3.12
CA ILE A 424 -19.44 -10.06 3.32
C ILE A 424 -18.92 -9.69 4.72
N MET A 425 -19.09 -8.42 5.13
CA MET A 425 -18.64 -7.95 6.43
C MET A 425 -19.35 -8.65 7.60
N ASP A 426 -20.65 -8.93 7.52
CA ASP A 426 -21.37 -9.63 8.60
C ASP A 426 -20.96 -11.10 8.73
N ASP A 427 -20.82 -11.82 7.61
CA ASP A 427 -20.39 -13.21 7.60
C ASP A 427 -18.94 -13.34 8.12
N LEU A 428 -18.07 -12.42 7.71
CA LEU A 428 -16.70 -12.32 8.21
C LEU A 428 -16.65 -11.90 9.69
N GLU A 429 -17.46 -10.94 10.16
CA GLU A 429 -17.52 -10.54 11.57
C GLU A 429 -17.93 -11.72 12.46
N ASN A 430 -18.97 -12.49 12.08
CA ASN A 430 -19.38 -13.72 12.79
C ASN A 430 -18.22 -14.73 12.91
N SER A 431 -17.52 -15.02 11.80
CA SER A 431 -16.35 -15.92 11.82
C SER A 431 -15.18 -15.35 12.64
N THR A 432 -15.02 -14.03 12.66
CA THR A 432 -13.96 -13.30 13.37
C THR A 432 -14.18 -13.33 14.88
N PHE A 433 -15.42 -13.28 15.37
CA PHE A 433 -15.73 -13.49 16.79
C PHE A 433 -15.34 -14.89 17.25
N VAL A 434 -15.67 -15.93 16.48
CA VAL A 434 -15.25 -17.32 16.76
C VAL A 434 -13.72 -17.42 16.82
N LYS A 435 -13.01 -16.93 15.78
CA LYS A 435 -11.53 -16.96 15.74
C LYS A 435 -10.91 -16.20 16.91
N ARG A 436 -11.42 -15.00 17.27
CA ARG A 436 -10.93 -14.20 18.40
C ARG A 436 -11.17 -14.89 19.75
N LEU A 437 -12.32 -15.52 19.97
CA LEU A 437 -12.61 -16.28 21.20
C LEU A 437 -11.76 -17.55 21.31
N LYS A 438 -11.59 -18.33 20.22
CA LYS A 438 -10.69 -19.51 20.23
C LYS A 438 -9.21 -19.11 20.41
N ALA A 439 -8.76 -18.00 19.82
CA ALA A 439 -7.43 -17.45 20.09
C ALA A 439 -7.27 -16.95 21.54
N ALA A 440 -8.32 -16.40 22.15
CA ALA A 440 -8.32 -16.05 23.56
C ALA A 440 -8.25 -17.30 24.46
N SER A 441 -9.02 -18.35 24.14
CA SER A 441 -8.95 -19.66 24.82
C SER A 441 -7.53 -20.24 24.80
N ARG A 442 -6.91 -20.35 23.62
CA ARG A 442 -5.53 -20.86 23.49
C ARG A 442 -4.52 -20.07 24.33
N ARG A 443 -4.63 -18.73 24.40
CA ARG A 443 -3.76 -17.89 25.26
C ARG A 443 -3.93 -18.20 26.75
N GLN A 444 -5.15 -18.53 27.21
CA GLN A 444 -5.38 -18.97 28.59
C GLN A 444 -4.76 -20.36 28.85
N MET A 445 -4.86 -21.29 27.90
CA MET A 445 -4.19 -22.59 28.00
C MET A 445 -2.65 -22.43 28.05
N GLU A 446 -2.05 -21.55 27.23
CA GLU A 446 -0.61 -21.24 27.32
C GLU A 446 -0.21 -20.66 28.68
N ILE A 447 -1.04 -19.82 29.28
CA ILE A 447 -0.79 -19.25 30.62
C ILE A 447 -0.90 -20.35 31.69
N ALA A 448 -1.88 -21.24 31.60
CA ALA A 448 -1.98 -22.41 32.48
C ALA A 448 -0.71 -23.29 32.38
N ASP A 449 -0.21 -23.52 31.17
CA ASP A 449 0.96 -24.36 30.89
C ASP A 449 2.27 -23.71 31.42
N ASP A 450 2.47 -22.40 31.24
CA ASP A 450 3.62 -21.68 31.78
C ASP A 450 3.56 -21.49 33.32
N LEU A 451 2.35 -21.40 33.89
CA LEU A 451 2.16 -21.49 35.34
C LEU A 451 2.48 -22.89 35.87
N ASN A 452 2.04 -23.95 35.19
CA ASN A 452 2.33 -25.34 35.55
C ASN A 452 3.85 -25.62 35.54
N ARG A 453 4.55 -25.12 34.51
CA ARG A 453 6.03 -25.16 34.41
C ARG A 453 6.74 -24.38 35.53
N THR A 454 6.09 -23.39 36.14
CA THR A 454 6.68 -22.56 37.20
C THR A 454 6.22 -22.92 38.63
N LEU A 455 5.21 -23.79 38.79
CA LEU A 455 4.76 -24.32 40.09
C LEU A 455 5.93 -24.82 40.94
N PHE A 456 6.73 -25.74 40.38
CA PHE A 456 7.72 -26.49 41.14
C PHE A 456 8.91 -25.64 41.63
N ASP A 457 9.14 -24.48 41.01
CA ASP A 457 10.15 -23.50 41.46
C ASP A 457 9.72 -22.77 42.75
N GLY A 458 8.42 -22.47 42.89
CA GLY A 458 7.90 -21.51 43.89
C GLY A 458 6.85 -22.04 44.88
N PHE A 459 6.40 -23.29 44.74
CA PHE A 459 5.28 -23.82 45.53
C PHE A 459 5.54 -23.79 47.05
N GLY A 460 4.62 -23.19 47.80
CA GLY A 460 4.70 -23.06 49.26
C GLY A 460 5.58 -21.92 49.78
N ILE A 461 6.28 -21.19 48.90
CA ILE A 461 7.05 -19.99 49.28
C ILE A 461 6.12 -18.78 49.32
N SER A 462 6.19 -17.97 50.39
CA SER A 462 5.43 -16.71 50.44
C SER A 462 6.07 -15.66 49.52
N ASN A 463 5.28 -14.87 48.79
CA ASN A 463 5.74 -13.83 47.86
C ASN A 463 6.94 -12.99 48.41
N LYS A 464 6.90 -12.58 49.67
CA LYS A 464 7.97 -11.82 50.37
C LYS A 464 9.34 -12.52 50.48
N VAL A 465 9.46 -13.77 50.06
CA VAL A 465 10.66 -14.63 50.14
C VAL A 465 10.91 -15.35 48.80
N LEU A 466 10.19 -14.99 47.73
CA LEU A 466 10.53 -15.44 46.38
C LEU A 466 11.88 -14.84 45.95
N GLU A 467 12.64 -15.58 45.14
CA GLU A 467 13.79 -15.00 44.45
C GLU A 467 13.31 -13.98 43.41
N ASP A 468 14.09 -12.92 43.18
CA ASP A 468 13.77 -11.89 42.17
C ASP A 468 13.47 -12.51 40.79
N ARG A 469 14.17 -13.60 40.44
CA ARG A 469 13.97 -14.34 39.19
C ARG A 469 12.59 -15.01 39.10
N GLN A 470 12.02 -15.43 40.23
CA GLN A 470 10.69 -16.05 40.30
C GLN A 470 9.60 -14.97 40.29
N ALA A 471 9.77 -13.89 41.05
CA ALA A 471 8.87 -12.74 41.03
C ALA A 471 8.75 -12.15 39.62
N ASN A 472 9.88 -11.92 38.92
CA ASN A 472 9.89 -11.44 37.53
C ASN A 472 9.24 -12.41 36.52
N LYS A 473 9.18 -13.72 36.79
CA LYS A 473 8.37 -14.66 35.97
C LYS A 473 6.87 -14.45 36.23
N ALA A 474 6.49 -14.37 37.51
CA ALA A 474 5.10 -14.20 37.94
C ALA A 474 4.50 -12.88 37.44
N ASP A 475 5.22 -11.76 37.59
CA ASP A 475 4.77 -10.45 37.10
C ASP A 475 4.58 -10.43 35.57
N ARG A 476 5.45 -11.08 34.80
CA ARG A 476 5.27 -11.24 33.34
C ARG A 476 4.02 -12.03 32.98
N ILE A 477 3.71 -13.10 33.71
CA ILE A 477 2.48 -13.88 33.47
C ILE A 477 1.25 -13.06 33.87
N ALA A 478 1.33 -12.27 34.94
CA ALA A 478 0.26 -11.33 35.30
C ALA A 478 0.07 -10.21 34.27
N GLU A 479 1.14 -9.70 33.66
CA GLU A 479 1.07 -8.76 32.53
C GLU A 479 0.40 -9.36 31.28
N ARG A 480 0.59 -10.67 31.02
CA ARG A 480 -0.16 -11.40 29.98
C ARG A 480 -1.66 -11.43 30.31
N GLU A 481 -2.04 -11.74 31.56
CA GLU A 481 -3.45 -11.71 31.99
C GLU A 481 -4.06 -10.30 31.93
N ASP A 482 -3.31 -9.27 32.34
CA ASP A 482 -3.71 -7.87 32.26
C ASP A 482 -3.88 -7.40 30.80
N ALA A 483 -3.19 -8.00 29.83
CA ALA A 483 -3.36 -7.73 28.41
C ALA A 483 -4.52 -8.56 27.81
N GLN A 484 -4.64 -9.82 28.20
CA GLN A 484 -5.70 -10.74 27.80
C GLN A 484 -7.08 -10.26 28.25
N SER A 485 -7.21 -9.75 29.48
CA SER A 485 -8.43 -9.11 30.00
C SER A 485 -8.92 -7.97 29.08
N LYS A 486 -7.98 -7.13 28.61
CA LYS A 486 -8.28 -6.05 27.64
C LYS A 486 -8.66 -6.59 26.26
N SER A 487 -8.01 -7.67 25.81
CA SER A 487 -8.36 -8.35 24.55
C SER A 487 -9.79 -8.91 24.58
N VAL A 488 -10.18 -9.56 25.68
CA VAL A 488 -11.54 -10.10 25.86
C VAL A 488 -12.57 -9.00 26.07
N TRP A 489 -12.21 -7.88 26.71
CA TRP A 489 -13.08 -6.68 26.77
C TRP A 489 -13.37 -6.12 25.38
N LEU A 490 -12.36 -6.03 24.50
CA LEU A 490 -12.55 -5.61 23.10
C LEU A 490 -13.47 -6.58 22.34
N ILE A 491 -13.31 -7.90 22.55
CA ILE A 491 -14.23 -8.91 21.97
C ILE A 491 -15.67 -8.66 22.44
N GLN A 492 -15.87 -8.45 23.75
CA GLN A 492 -17.19 -8.20 24.33
C GLN A 492 -17.85 -6.94 23.72
N SER A 493 -17.12 -5.81 23.68
CA SER A 493 -17.66 -4.55 23.17
C SER A 493 -17.92 -4.57 21.66
N ASP A 494 -17.10 -5.28 20.88
CA ASP A 494 -17.38 -5.53 19.46
C ASP A 494 -18.62 -6.43 19.27
N MET A 495 -18.83 -7.43 20.13
CA MET A 495 -20.01 -8.30 20.10
C MET A 495 -21.30 -7.53 20.49
N GLU A 496 -21.23 -6.64 21.48
CA GLU A 496 -22.31 -5.71 21.82
C GLU A 496 -22.67 -4.81 20.62
N ALA A 497 -21.69 -4.18 19.99
CA ALA A 497 -21.88 -3.33 18.81
C ALA A 497 -22.36 -4.11 17.56
N TYR A 498 -22.08 -5.41 17.47
CA TYR A 498 -22.67 -6.30 16.46
C TYR A 498 -24.11 -6.68 16.81
N TYR A 499 -24.39 -7.03 18.06
CA TYR A 499 -25.73 -7.33 18.54
C TYR A 499 -26.68 -6.12 18.40
N ASP A 500 -26.20 -4.89 18.61
CA ASP A 500 -27.02 -3.70 18.38
C ASP A 500 -27.42 -3.51 16.90
N ARG A 501 -26.54 -3.89 15.96
CA ARG A 501 -26.83 -3.85 14.52
C ARG A 501 -27.71 -5.01 14.04
N ARG A 502 -27.53 -6.22 14.57
CA ARG A 502 -28.12 -7.46 14.03
C ARG A 502 -29.16 -8.15 14.91
N LYS A 503 -29.22 -7.85 16.21
CA LYS A 503 -30.18 -8.38 17.21
C LYS A 503 -30.33 -9.91 17.25
N GLN A 504 -29.30 -10.65 16.84
CA GLN A 504 -29.29 -12.12 16.85
C GLN A 504 -29.26 -12.68 18.29
N PRO A 505 -30.19 -13.57 18.71
CA PRO A 505 -30.26 -14.07 20.08
C PRO A 505 -29.03 -14.84 20.57
N LYS A 506 -28.28 -15.51 19.68
CA LYS A 506 -27.07 -16.27 20.06
C LYS A 506 -25.97 -15.38 20.65
N PHE A 507 -25.83 -14.15 20.13
CA PHE A 507 -24.87 -13.16 20.63
C PHE A 507 -25.29 -12.63 22.01
N LEU A 508 -26.57 -12.26 22.19
CA LEU A 508 -27.08 -11.78 23.48
C LEU A 508 -26.80 -12.78 24.61
N LYS A 509 -27.13 -14.07 24.39
CA LYS A 509 -26.91 -15.16 25.36
C LYS A 509 -25.45 -15.26 25.82
N ILE A 510 -24.48 -14.90 24.97
CA ILE A 510 -23.05 -14.95 25.30
C ILE A 510 -22.59 -13.65 25.95
N ILE A 511 -23.06 -12.49 25.48
CA ILE A 511 -22.81 -11.18 26.12
C ILE A 511 -23.31 -11.20 27.58
N GLU A 512 -24.55 -11.66 27.81
CA GLU A 512 -25.13 -11.85 29.15
C GLU A 512 -24.25 -12.77 30.03
N GLN A 513 -23.71 -13.86 29.48
CA GLN A 513 -22.77 -14.73 30.20
C GLN A 513 -21.41 -14.07 30.46
N MET A 514 -20.88 -13.24 29.57
CA MET A 514 -19.63 -12.49 29.77
C MET A 514 -19.79 -11.43 30.87
N GLU A 515 -20.95 -10.76 30.92
CA GLU A 515 -21.32 -9.82 31.98
C GLU A 515 -21.53 -10.51 33.34
N ASP A 516 -22.37 -11.55 33.40
CA ASP A 516 -22.69 -12.28 34.64
C ASP A 516 -21.44 -12.90 35.29
N THR A 517 -20.58 -13.53 34.46
CA THR A 517 -19.33 -14.15 34.92
C THR A 517 -18.18 -13.14 35.08
N LYS A 518 -18.39 -11.89 34.66
CA LYS A 518 -17.46 -10.75 34.75
C LYS A 518 -16.07 -11.10 34.21
N VAL A 519 -16.04 -11.71 33.01
CA VAL A 519 -14.84 -12.36 32.45
C VAL A 519 -13.59 -11.46 32.52
N THR A 520 -13.70 -10.19 32.17
CA THR A 520 -12.61 -9.20 32.22
C THR A 520 -12.02 -9.03 33.63
N THR A 521 -12.88 -8.81 34.63
CA THR A 521 -12.47 -8.70 36.04
C THR A 521 -11.89 -10.02 36.56
N SER A 522 -12.46 -11.15 36.12
CA SER A 522 -12.04 -12.47 36.53
C SER A 522 -10.67 -12.89 35.95
N LEU A 523 -10.35 -12.48 34.72
CA LEU A 523 -9.03 -12.65 34.07
C LEU A 523 -7.95 -11.80 34.75
N THR A 524 -8.22 -10.51 34.99
CA THR A 524 -7.34 -9.66 35.83
C THR A 524 -7.13 -10.28 37.22
N GLY A 525 -8.18 -10.88 37.78
CA GLY A 525 -8.12 -11.65 39.03
C GLY A 525 -7.30 -12.95 38.96
N VAL A 526 -6.91 -13.45 37.79
CA VAL A 526 -5.87 -14.48 37.64
C VAL A 526 -4.50 -13.83 37.79
N GLY A 527 -4.23 -12.74 37.08
CA GLY A 527 -2.98 -11.97 37.21
C GLY A 527 -2.67 -11.58 38.66
N ASP A 528 -3.65 -11.04 39.40
CA ASP A 528 -3.52 -10.73 40.83
C ASP A 528 -3.11 -11.93 41.69
N ARG A 529 -3.56 -13.14 41.35
CA ARG A 529 -3.24 -14.39 42.06
C ARG A 529 -1.85 -14.90 41.72
N VAL A 530 -1.44 -14.77 40.46
CA VAL A 530 -0.07 -15.07 40.03
C VAL A 530 0.92 -14.16 40.76
N ARG A 531 0.66 -12.84 40.84
CA ARG A 531 1.46 -11.89 41.66
C ARG A 531 1.47 -12.25 43.16
N GLN A 532 0.49 -13.01 43.66
CA GLN A 532 0.44 -13.49 45.05
C GLN A 532 1.09 -14.88 45.26
N ASN A 533 1.67 -15.49 44.22
CA ASN A 533 2.16 -16.88 44.20
C ASN A 533 1.07 -17.94 44.49
N LEU A 534 -0.19 -17.62 44.17
CA LEU A 534 -1.33 -18.56 44.26
C LEU A 534 -1.45 -19.37 42.96
N SER A 535 -0.32 -19.88 42.49
CA SER A 535 -0.15 -20.44 41.14
C SER A 535 -1.06 -21.64 40.86
N GLY A 536 -1.33 -22.47 41.87
CA GLY A 536 -2.31 -23.58 41.75
C GLY A 536 -3.77 -23.12 41.57
N GLU A 537 -4.20 -22.05 42.25
CA GLU A 537 -5.53 -21.46 42.00
C GLU A 537 -5.56 -20.73 40.65
N SER A 538 -4.41 -20.21 40.20
CA SER A 538 -4.27 -19.47 38.95
C SER A 538 -4.40 -20.41 37.74
N ILE A 539 -3.78 -21.60 37.78
CA ILE A 539 -3.89 -22.62 36.73
C ILE A 539 -5.34 -23.05 36.53
N SER A 540 -6.03 -23.51 37.59
CA SER A 540 -7.42 -23.98 37.46
C SER A 540 -8.42 -22.87 37.10
N ARG A 541 -8.03 -21.59 37.22
CA ARG A 541 -8.80 -20.46 36.68
C ARG A 541 -8.48 -20.23 35.20
N ALA A 542 -7.23 -20.31 34.79
CA ALA A 542 -6.83 -20.20 33.38
C ALA A 542 -7.38 -21.36 32.54
N GLU A 543 -7.35 -22.60 33.05
CA GLU A 543 -8.02 -23.77 32.46
C GLU A 543 -9.54 -23.51 32.31
N PHE A 544 -10.22 -23.09 33.38
CA PHE A 544 -11.65 -22.76 33.35
C PHE A 544 -12.01 -21.66 32.34
N TRP A 545 -11.18 -20.62 32.21
CA TRP A 545 -11.40 -19.56 31.23
C TRP A 545 -11.06 -19.99 29.81
N SER A 546 -10.05 -20.83 29.60
CA SER A 546 -9.78 -21.50 28.32
C SER A 546 -11.02 -22.25 27.82
N ASP A 547 -11.58 -23.14 28.65
CA ASP A 547 -12.75 -23.95 28.30
C ASP A 547 -14.01 -23.07 28.10
N THR A 548 -14.18 -22.04 28.93
CA THR A 548 -15.33 -21.12 28.84
C THR A 548 -15.29 -20.26 27.57
N LEU A 549 -14.12 -19.74 27.20
CA LEU A 549 -13.91 -18.98 25.97
C LEU A 549 -14.11 -19.85 24.72
N ASP A 550 -13.65 -21.10 24.74
CA ASP A 550 -13.84 -22.02 23.61
C ASP A 550 -15.31 -22.42 23.44
N ARG A 551 -16.01 -22.75 24.54
CA ARG A 551 -17.46 -23.03 24.51
C ARG A 551 -18.25 -21.84 23.96
N TRP A 552 -17.92 -20.61 24.34
CA TRP A 552 -18.57 -19.42 23.76
C TRP A 552 -18.28 -19.27 22.27
N ALA A 553 -17.07 -19.61 21.82
CA ALA A 553 -16.76 -19.65 20.39
C ALA A 553 -17.61 -20.71 19.65
N GLU A 554 -17.76 -21.91 20.23
CA GLU A 554 -18.58 -22.99 19.65
C GLU A 554 -20.07 -22.64 19.62
N GLU A 555 -20.60 -21.97 20.65
CA GLU A 555 -22.00 -21.51 20.68
C GLU A 555 -22.33 -20.42 19.64
N LEU A 556 -21.32 -19.78 19.02
CA LEU A 556 -21.49 -18.87 17.88
C LEU A 556 -21.45 -19.58 16.52
N VAL A 557 -20.79 -20.73 16.41
CA VAL A 557 -20.65 -21.49 15.14
C VAL A 557 -22.03 -21.95 14.67
N GLU A 558 -22.32 -21.69 13.41
CA GLU A 558 -23.60 -22.11 12.81
C GLU A 558 -23.51 -23.58 12.36
N PRO A 559 -24.58 -24.38 12.54
CA PRO A 559 -24.59 -25.77 12.11
C PRO A 559 -24.41 -25.81 10.59
N SER A 560 -23.33 -26.46 10.15
CA SER A 560 -22.92 -26.48 8.74
C SER A 560 -24.07 -26.91 7.81
N PRO A 561 -24.35 -26.18 6.72
CA PRO A 561 -25.42 -26.48 5.76
C PRO A 561 -25.04 -27.65 4.82
N GLY A 562 -24.52 -28.74 5.38
CA GLY A 562 -23.97 -29.91 4.69
C GLY A 562 -23.96 -31.16 5.57
N GLY A 563 -25.08 -31.41 6.26
CA GLY A 563 -25.22 -32.48 7.27
C GLY A 563 -26.51 -33.30 7.12
N SER A 564 -26.86 -33.74 5.91
CA SER A 564 -27.95 -34.69 5.62
C SER A 564 -27.71 -35.42 4.31
#